data_AF-K7LXK8-F1
#
_entry.id   AF-K7LXK8-F1
#
_cell.length_a   1.000
_cell.length_b   1.000
_cell.length_c   1.000
_cell.angle_alpha   90.00
_cell.angle_beta   90.00
_cell.angle_gamma   90.00
#
_symmetry.space_group_name_H-M   'P 1'
#
loop_
_entity.id
_entity.type
_entity.pdbx_description
1 polymer ?
#
loop_
_entity_poly.entity_id
_entity_poly.type
_entity_poly.pdbx_seq_one_letter_code
_entity_poly.pdbx_strand_id
1 'polypeptide(L)'
;MIQNFEVEKNIGQFRPTKHAFKLNFVNSTKVREQDFPMIPEMVHDFTLFDDVLIGSANPDYLIGMFITYFLSSPPVVMDSKVNKPEPMGKCY
;
A
#
# COMPACT_ATOMS: atom_id res chain seq x y z
N MET A 1 -6.41 -8.01 -23.87
CA MET A 1 -7.85 -7.70 -23.83
C MET A 1 -8.61 -8.76 -23.03
N ILE A 2 -9.54 -8.34 -22.15
CA ILE A 2 -10.46 -9.21 -21.41
C ILE A 2 -11.89 -8.91 -21.89
N GLN A 3 -12.70 -9.95 -22.12
CA GLN A 3 -14.09 -9.85 -22.59
C GLN A 3 -14.99 -10.77 -21.76
N ASN A 4 -16.29 -10.45 -21.68
CA ASN A 4 -17.32 -11.22 -20.97
C ASN A 4 -16.97 -11.47 -19.50
N PHE A 5 -16.96 -10.41 -18.70
CA PHE A 5 -16.71 -10.47 -17.27
C PHE A 5 -17.88 -9.86 -16.51
N GLU A 6 -18.02 -10.24 -15.24
CA GLU A 6 -18.97 -9.61 -14.34
C GLU A 6 -18.30 -8.47 -13.56
N VAL A 7 -19.08 -7.46 -13.17
CA VAL A 7 -18.62 -6.33 -12.37
C VAL A 7 -19.44 -6.30 -11.09
N GLU A 8 -18.73 -6.32 -9.96
CA GLU A 8 -19.32 -6.20 -8.63
C GLU A 8 -18.75 -4.99 -7.89
N LYS A 9 -19.46 -4.55 -6.84
CA LYS A 9 -18.90 -3.55 -5.93
C LYS A 9 -17.68 -4.12 -5.21
N ASN A 10 -16.62 -3.33 -5.14
CA ASN A 10 -15.41 -3.65 -4.38
C ASN A 10 -15.59 -3.24 -2.92
N ILE A 11 -16.27 -4.09 -2.14
CA ILE A 11 -16.62 -3.87 -0.73
C ILE A 11 -16.01 -4.96 0.16
N GLY A 12 -15.89 -4.68 1.46
CA GLY A 12 -15.32 -5.59 2.45
C GLY A 12 -13.85 -5.32 2.75
N GLN A 13 -13.23 -6.28 3.45
CA GLN A 13 -11.84 -6.22 3.90
C GLN A 13 -10.89 -6.75 2.82
N PHE A 14 -9.59 -6.50 3.01
CA PHE A 14 -8.49 -6.99 2.15
C PHE A 14 -8.54 -6.52 0.69
N ARG A 15 -9.04 -5.30 0.45
CA ARG A 15 -9.12 -4.72 -0.89
C ARG A 15 -7.76 -4.17 -1.32
N PRO A 16 -7.21 -4.53 -2.49
CA PRO A 16 -5.91 -4.03 -2.94
C PRO A 16 -5.98 -2.63 -3.56
N THR A 17 -7.18 -2.10 -3.81
CA THR A 17 -7.38 -0.80 -4.46
C THR A 17 -8.63 -0.10 -3.91
N LYS A 18 -8.62 1.23 -3.96
CA LYS A 18 -9.75 2.11 -3.64
C LYS A 18 -10.83 2.15 -4.75
N HIS A 19 -10.59 1.50 -5.89
CA HIS A 19 -11.57 1.48 -6.99
C HIS A 19 -12.92 0.92 -6.53
N ALA A 20 -14.03 1.53 -6.94
CA ALA A 20 -15.37 1.21 -6.44
C ALA A 20 -15.89 -0.17 -6.88
N PHE A 21 -15.29 -0.75 -7.93
CA PHE A 21 -15.70 -2.01 -8.52
C PHE A 21 -14.54 -2.98 -8.66
N LYS A 22 -14.86 -4.27 -8.64
CA LYS A 22 -13.96 -5.39 -8.96
C LYS A 22 -14.56 -6.19 -10.11
N LEU A 23 -13.68 -6.86 -10.84
CA LEU A 23 -14.03 -7.71 -11.97
C LEU A 23 -14.00 -9.18 -11.53
N ASN A 24 -15.05 -9.93 -11.86
CA ASN A 24 -15.12 -11.37 -11.64
C ASN A 24 -15.09 -12.11 -12.99
N PHE A 25 -14.27 -13.16 -13.05
CA PHE A 25 -14.25 -14.06 -14.20
C PHE A 25 -15.47 -14.98 -14.13
N VAL A 26 -16.10 -15.19 -15.27
CA VAL A 26 -17.24 -16.09 -15.46
C VAL A 26 -16.88 -17.15 -16.49
N ASN A 27 -17.69 -18.20 -16.62
CA ASN A 27 -17.42 -19.31 -17.53
C ASN A 27 -17.24 -18.86 -19.00
N SER A 28 -17.83 -17.73 -19.40
CA SER A 28 -17.74 -17.18 -20.75
C SER A 28 -16.63 -16.13 -20.94
N THR A 29 -15.82 -15.86 -19.90
CA THR A 29 -14.72 -14.90 -19.96
C THR A 29 -13.67 -15.33 -20.97
N LYS A 30 -13.27 -14.39 -21.82
CA LYS A 30 -12.20 -14.58 -22.81
C LYS A 30 -11.05 -13.64 -22.50
N VAL A 31 -9.84 -14.19 -22.49
CA VAL A 31 -8.60 -13.43 -22.30
C VAL A 31 -7.74 -13.61 -23.55
N ARG A 32 -7.22 -12.49 -24.07
CA ARG A 32 -6.21 -12.47 -25.13
C ARG A 32 -5.08 -11.56 -24.71
N GLU A 33 -3.85 -12.04 -24.85
CA GLU A 33 -2.68 -11.18 -24.73
C GLU A 33 -2.73 -10.10 -25.82
N GLN A 34 -2.35 -8.89 -25.45
CA GLN A 34 -2.32 -7.75 -26.35
C GLN A 34 -1.34 -6.73 -25.82
N ASP A 35 -0.41 -6.30 -26.68
CA ASP A 35 0.56 -5.27 -26.33
C ASP A 35 -0.12 -3.91 -26.30
N PHE A 36 0.02 -3.22 -25.16
CA PHE A 36 -0.45 -1.87 -24.97
C PHE A 36 0.69 -1.03 -24.37
N PRO A 37 1.58 -0.47 -25.20
CA PRO A 37 2.76 0.24 -24.71
C PRO A 37 2.44 1.49 -23.86
N MET A 38 1.19 1.96 -23.87
CA MET A 38 0.73 3.09 -23.06
C MET A 38 0.23 2.68 -21.65
N ILE A 39 0.07 1.38 -21.37
CA ILE A 39 -0.40 0.92 -20.06
C ILE A 39 0.83 0.77 -19.14
N PRO A 40 0.83 1.39 -17.95
CA PRO A 40 1.93 1.24 -17.00
C PRO A 40 2.00 -0.22 -16.50
N GLU A 41 3.21 -0.76 -16.37
CA GLU A 41 3.43 -2.12 -15.84
C GLU A 41 2.97 -2.26 -14.39
N MET A 42 3.13 -1.20 -13.59
CA MET A 42 2.79 -1.20 -12.17
C MET A 42 2.29 0.18 -11.75
N VAL A 43 1.19 0.19 -11.00
CA VAL A 43 0.61 1.40 -10.40
C VAL A 43 0.55 1.19 -8.89
N HIS A 44 1.14 2.11 -8.13
CA HIS A 44 1.16 2.07 -6.67
C HIS A 44 0.35 3.24 -6.10
N ASP A 45 -0.36 2.98 -5.01
CA ASP A 45 -0.98 3.99 -4.15
C ASP A 45 -0.37 3.84 -2.76
N PHE A 46 0.50 4.78 -2.38
CA PHE A 46 1.27 4.69 -1.15
C PHE A 46 0.48 5.22 0.04
N THR A 47 0.43 4.44 1.11
CA THR A 47 0.02 4.90 2.44
C THR A 47 1.27 5.30 3.22
N LEU A 48 1.26 6.49 3.85
CA LEU A 48 2.38 6.92 4.68
C LEU A 48 2.52 6.02 5.90
N PHE A 49 3.75 5.76 6.33
CA PHE A 49 3.98 4.98 7.54
C PHE A 49 3.36 5.64 8.78
N ASP A 50 3.41 6.97 8.87
CA ASP A 50 2.79 7.73 9.95
C ASP A 50 1.26 7.50 10.00
N ASP A 51 0.60 7.37 8.85
CA ASP A 51 -0.84 7.06 8.80
C ASP A 51 -1.15 5.66 9.36
N VAL A 52 -0.24 4.71 9.14
CA VAL A 52 -0.32 3.37 9.75
C VAL A 52 -0.10 3.46 11.26
N LEU A 53 0.91 4.22 11.71
CA LEU A 53 1.25 4.35 13.12
C LEU A 53 0.15 5.03 13.96
N ILE A 54 -0.48 6.09 13.44
CA ILE A 54 -1.54 6.82 14.15
C ILE A 54 -2.92 6.15 13.98
N GLY A 55 -3.01 5.09 13.17
CA GLY A 55 -4.26 4.37 12.90
C GLY A 55 -5.24 5.11 12.00
N SER A 56 -4.78 6.09 11.21
CA SER A 56 -5.61 6.79 10.21
C SER A 56 -5.74 5.99 8.91
N ALA A 57 -4.85 5.03 8.67
CA ALA A 57 -4.92 4.13 7.53
C ALA A 57 -6.23 3.31 7.55
N ASN A 58 -6.94 3.26 6.42
CA ASN A 58 -8.19 2.52 6.32
C ASN A 58 -7.91 1.00 6.35
N PRO A 59 -8.41 0.26 7.36
CA PRO A 59 -8.09 -1.15 7.58
C PRO A 59 -8.71 -2.10 6.55
N ASP A 60 -9.64 -1.61 5.72
CA ASP A 60 -10.23 -2.42 4.65
C ASP A 60 -9.27 -2.62 3.47
N TYR A 61 -8.22 -1.80 3.34
CA TYR A 61 -7.26 -1.89 2.24
C TYR A 61 -6.00 -2.64 2.64
N LEU A 62 -5.46 -3.43 1.71
CA LEU A 62 -4.15 -4.06 1.88
C LEU A 62 -3.04 -3.01 1.74
N ILE A 63 -2.13 -3.00 2.70
CA ILE A 63 -0.94 -2.15 2.69
C ILE A 63 0.29 -3.06 2.57
N GLY A 64 0.97 -2.99 1.43
CA GLY A 64 2.24 -3.68 1.21
C GLY A 64 3.43 -2.79 1.59
N MET A 65 4.56 -3.42 1.93
CA MET A 65 5.82 -2.71 2.14
C MET A 65 6.59 -2.63 0.82
N PHE A 66 6.89 -1.41 0.37
CA PHE A 66 7.74 -1.19 -0.80
C PHE A 66 9.19 -1.01 -0.35
N ILE A 67 10.03 -2.03 -0.54
CA ILE A 67 11.47 -1.95 -0.25
C ILE A 67 12.20 -1.68 -1.56
N THR A 68 12.88 -0.54 -1.64
CA THR A 68 13.95 -0.35 -2.62
C THR A 68 15.22 -0.95 -2.06
N TYR A 69 15.81 -1.94 -2.74
CA TYR A 69 17.13 -2.42 -2.39
C TYR A 69 18.16 -1.36 -2.80
N PHE A 70 18.41 -0.39 -1.92
CA PHE A 70 19.61 0.42 -2.02
C PHE A 70 20.80 -0.46 -1.66
N LEU A 71 21.44 -1.04 -2.67
CA LEU A 71 22.72 -1.74 -2.56
C LEU A 71 23.83 -0.72 -2.19
N SER A 72 23.82 -0.16 -0.97
CA SER A 72 24.99 0.48 -0.33
C SER A 72 24.77 1.09 1.06
N SER A 73 23.55 1.15 1.60
CA SER A 73 23.32 1.86 2.87
C SER A 73 23.18 0.87 4.05
N PRO A 74 24.00 0.97 5.12
CA PRO A 74 23.77 0.18 6.33
C PRO A 74 22.39 0.53 6.94
N PRO A 75 21.74 -0.41 7.65
CA PRO A 75 20.41 -0.21 8.20
C PRO A 75 20.39 1.00 9.13
N VAL A 76 19.49 1.96 8.88
CA VAL A 76 19.17 3.01 9.84
C VAL A 76 18.40 2.36 10.98
N VAL A 77 19.08 2.14 12.12
CA VAL A 77 18.43 1.75 13.36
C VAL A 77 17.67 2.97 13.87
N MET A 78 16.34 2.94 13.74
CA MET A 78 15.46 3.86 14.45
C MET A 78 15.51 3.48 15.93
N ASP A 79 16.39 4.13 16.70
CA ASP A 79 16.46 3.93 18.14
C ASP A 79 15.24 4.61 18.79
N SER A 80 14.34 3.82 19.36
CA SER A 80 13.18 4.30 20.12
C SER A 80 13.64 4.79 21.50
N LYS A 81 14.48 5.82 21.54
CA LYS A 81 14.70 6.62 22.73
C LYS A 81 13.99 7.96 22.56
N VAL A 82 12.70 7.92 22.85
CA VAL A 82 11.93 9.12 23.22
C VAL A 82 12.70 9.82 24.34
N ASN A 83 13.20 11.01 24.03
CA ASN A 83 13.74 11.98 24.98
C ASN A 83 12.75 12.14 26.14
N LYS A 84 13.12 11.63 27.32
CA LYS A 84 12.50 12.05 28.57
C LYS A 84 13.22 13.35 28.98
N PRO A 85 12.54 14.49 29.13
CA PRO A 85 13.20 15.70 29.60
C PRO A 85 13.71 15.48 31.03
N GLU A 86 15.02 15.59 31.23
CA GLU A 86 15.58 15.69 32.57
C GLU A 86 15.08 16.99 33.23
N PRO A 87 14.57 16.93 34.48
CA PRO A 87 14.27 18.16 35.21
C PRO A 87 15.59 18.88 35.50
N MET A 88 15.68 20.14 35.04
CA MET A 88 16.79 21.04 35.29
C MET A 88 17.18 21.05 36.78
N GLY A 89 18.35 20.51 37.10
CA GLY A 89 19.06 20.87 38.32
C GLY A 89 19.45 22.35 38.22
N LYS A 90 18.82 23.21 39.02
CA LYS A 90 19.32 24.57 39.23
C LYS A 90 20.49 24.50 40.21
N CYS A 91 21.60 25.07 39.77
CA CYS A 91 22.80 25.34 40.54
C CYS A 91 22.49 26.27 41.72
N TYR A 92 22.91 25.91 42.94
CA TYR A 92 23.98 26.52 43.76
C TYR A 92 24.26 25.58 44.94
#